data_AF-D4DNA9-F1
#
_entry.id   AF-D4DNA9-F1
#
_cell.length_a   1.000
_cell.length_b   1.000
_cell.length_c   1.000
_cell.angle_alpha   90.00
_cell.angle_beta   90.00
_cell.angle_gamma   90.00
#
_symmetry.space_group_name_H-M   'P 1'
#
loop_
_entity.id
_entity.type
_entity.pdbx_description
1 polymer ?
#
loop_
_entity_poly.entity_id
_entity_poly.type
_entity_poly.pdbx_seq_one_letter_code
_entity_poly.pdbx_strand_id
1 'polypeptide(L)'
;MSVWSLINEGVALFKNRKFDKAIEKLNQALDGIEDKNSQIQEQNDIQFYLGCCYLEQAMKAKGKESEQLFGQAVEHHQQQLRLAEQLEDKQNSLQEQIDAQSWLGHCYLEQALKAKDKEAEQLFGRAVEHYQQQLSLAGQLEDKQNSLQEQFYAQFWLGYIYLKQAVKIKDENSSKVKELTEKADKYFYFPSIICRN
;
A
#
# COMPACT_ATOMS: atom_id res chain seq x y z
N MET A 1 -20.40 -14.65 -18.81
CA MET A 1 -19.51 -14.99 -17.68
C MET A 1 -19.80 -13.95 -16.60
N SER A 2 -20.01 -14.32 -15.34
CA SER A 2 -20.35 -13.32 -14.30
C SER A 2 -19.11 -12.53 -13.90
N VAL A 3 -19.29 -11.28 -13.45
CA VAL A 3 -18.21 -10.43 -12.89
C VAL A 3 -17.41 -11.21 -11.84
N TRP A 4 -18.09 -11.86 -10.91
CA TRP A 4 -17.47 -12.66 -9.86
C TRP A 4 -16.57 -13.78 -10.39
N SER A 5 -16.97 -14.48 -11.45
CA SER A 5 -16.14 -15.52 -12.06
C SER A 5 -14.88 -14.96 -12.73
N LEU A 6 -14.96 -13.78 -13.33
CA LEU A 6 -13.80 -13.09 -13.92
C LEU A 6 -12.83 -12.60 -12.85
N ILE A 7 -13.33 -12.05 -11.73
CA ILE A 7 -12.50 -11.66 -10.58
C ILE A 7 -11.72 -12.86 -10.08
N ASN A 8 -12.39 -13.99 -9.81
CA ASN A 8 -11.72 -15.19 -9.32
C ASN A 8 -10.67 -15.75 -10.28
N GLU A 9 -10.94 -15.72 -11.59
CA GLU A 9 -9.95 -16.10 -12.60
C GLU A 9 -8.74 -15.15 -12.57
N GLY A 10 -8.98 -13.84 -12.50
CA GLY A 10 -7.95 -12.81 -12.34
C GLY A 10 -7.07 -13.03 -11.10
N VAL A 11 -7.70 -13.29 -9.95
CA VAL A 11 -7.01 -13.59 -8.69
C VAL A 11 -6.17 -14.87 -8.80
N ALA A 12 -6.70 -15.92 -9.43
CA ALA A 12 -5.95 -17.16 -9.65
C ALA A 12 -4.74 -16.92 -10.57
N LEU A 13 -4.86 -16.09 -11.60
CA LEU A 13 -3.75 -15.71 -12.48
C LEU A 13 -2.70 -14.89 -11.74
N PHE A 14 -3.11 -13.95 -10.89
CA PHE A 14 -2.23 -13.18 -10.03
C PHE A 14 -1.42 -14.08 -9.09
N LYS A 15 -2.08 -15.01 -8.38
CA LYS A 15 -1.41 -15.99 -7.50
C LYS A 15 -0.40 -16.87 -8.25
N ASN A 16 -0.65 -17.14 -9.53
CA ASN A 16 0.27 -17.85 -10.42
C ASN A 16 1.33 -16.94 -11.09
N ARG A 17 1.46 -15.68 -10.65
CA ARG A 17 2.38 -14.66 -11.18
C ARG A 17 2.21 -14.37 -12.68
N LYS A 18 1.01 -14.61 -13.23
CA LYS A 18 0.66 -14.32 -14.63
C LYS A 18 0.01 -12.93 -14.72
N PHE A 19 0.77 -11.88 -14.39
CA PHE A 19 0.25 -10.53 -14.15
C PHE A 19 -0.45 -9.92 -15.37
N ASP A 20 0.09 -10.06 -16.59
CA ASP A 20 -0.58 -9.52 -17.79
C ASP A 20 -1.97 -10.13 -18.01
N LYS A 21 -2.09 -11.45 -17.81
CA LYS A 21 -3.36 -12.17 -17.94
C LYS A 21 -4.31 -11.82 -16.80
N ALA A 22 -3.79 -11.63 -15.58
CA ALA A 22 -4.58 -11.20 -14.45
C ALA A 22 -5.17 -9.81 -14.71
N ILE A 23 -4.36 -8.86 -15.20
CA ILE A 23 -4.80 -7.51 -15.57
C ILE A 23 -5.89 -7.57 -16.63
N GLU A 24 -5.70 -8.35 -17.70
CA GLU A 24 -6.71 -8.52 -18.75
C GLU A 24 -8.07 -8.99 -18.17
N LYS A 25 -8.04 -10.03 -17.31
CA LYS A 25 -9.24 -10.59 -16.70
C LYS A 25 -9.91 -9.65 -15.70
N LEU A 26 -9.13 -8.93 -14.92
CA LEU A 26 -9.63 -7.96 -13.94
C LEU A 26 -10.26 -6.74 -14.64
N ASN A 27 -9.68 -6.27 -15.75
CA ASN A 27 -10.30 -5.22 -16.57
C ASN A 27 -11.60 -5.71 -17.22
N GLN A 28 -11.64 -6.94 -17.74
CA GLN A 28 -12.89 -7.55 -18.22
C GLN A 28 -13.95 -7.63 -17.11
N ALA A 29 -13.55 -7.95 -15.88
CA ALA A 29 -14.46 -7.93 -14.73
C ALA A 29 -14.99 -6.52 -14.46
N LEU A 30 -14.12 -5.51 -14.48
CA LEU A 30 -14.47 -4.11 -14.25
C LEU A 30 -15.44 -3.57 -15.31
N ASP A 31 -15.20 -3.89 -16.59
CA ASP A 31 -16.08 -3.52 -17.70
C ASP A 31 -17.45 -4.22 -17.64
N GLY A 32 -17.50 -5.39 -17.01
CA GLY A 32 -18.73 -6.16 -16.79
C GLY A 32 -19.59 -5.66 -15.62
N ILE A 33 -19.14 -4.67 -14.84
CA ILE A 33 -19.91 -4.09 -13.74
C ILE A 33 -20.96 -3.13 -14.32
N GLU A 34 -22.22 -3.55 -14.26
CA GLU A 34 -23.36 -2.80 -14.79
C GLU A 34 -23.79 -1.66 -13.85
N ASP A 35 -23.76 -1.89 -12.54
CA ASP A 35 -24.08 -0.89 -11.52
C ASP A 35 -22.90 -0.61 -10.59
N LYS A 36 -22.22 0.50 -10.86
CA LYS A 36 -21.05 0.92 -10.09
C LYS A 36 -21.38 1.39 -8.67
N ASN A 37 -22.64 1.65 -8.34
CA ASN A 37 -23.02 2.12 -7.01
C ASN A 37 -23.33 0.97 -6.05
N SER A 38 -23.82 -0.17 -6.56
CA SER A 38 -24.10 -1.35 -5.72
C SER A 38 -22.93 -2.33 -5.63
N GLN A 39 -21.99 -2.30 -6.58
CA GLN A 39 -20.84 -3.21 -6.65
C GLN A 39 -19.53 -2.54 -6.21
N ILE A 40 -19.58 -1.73 -5.15
CA ILE A 40 -18.40 -0.98 -4.66
C ILE A 40 -17.33 -1.94 -4.13
N GLN A 41 -17.72 -3.02 -3.45
CA GLN A 41 -16.77 -4.01 -2.94
C GLN A 41 -16.05 -4.73 -4.07
N GLU A 42 -16.77 -5.21 -5.09
CA GLU A 42 -16.14 -5.87 -6.23
C GLU A 42 -15.21 -4.93 -7.00
N GLN A 43 -15.58 -3.66 -7.13
CA GLN A 43 -14.67 -2.65 -7.69
C GLN A 43 -13.43 -2.48 -6.80
N ASN A 44 -13.59 -2.41 -5.48
CA ASN A 44 -12.46 -2.28 -4.55
C ASN A 44 -11.49 -3.45 -4.73
N ASP A 45 -11.99 -4.69 -4.69
CA ASP A 45 -11.21 -5.90 -4.89
C ASP A 45 -10.46 -5.88 -6.23
N ILE A 46 -11.15 -5.52 -7.33
CA ILE A 46 -10.52 -5.43 -8.65
C ILE A 46 -9.37 -4.42 -8.65
N GLN A 47 -9.60 -3.22 -8.09
CA GLN A 47 -8.60 -2.17 -8.03
C GLN A 47 -7.39 -2.59 -7.17
N PHE A 48 -7.63 -3.27 -6.05
CA PHE A 48 -6.59 -3.88 -5.23
C PHE A 48 -5.69 -4.82 -6.03
N TYR A 49 -6.28 -5.78 -6.76
CA TYR A 49 -5.50 -6.76 -7.50
C TYR A 49 -4.80 -6.16 -8.72
N LEU A 50 -5.41 -5.19 -9.40
CA LEU A 50 -4.77 -4.43 -10.48
C LEU A 50 -3.55 -3.67 -9.97
N GLY A 51 -3.70 -2.93 -8.85
CA GLY A 51 -2.59 -2.23 -8.20
C GLY A 51 -1.43 -3.17 -7.86
N CYS A 52 -1.73 -4.33 -7.26
CA CYS A 52 -0.75 -5.37 -6.97
C CYS A 52 -0.04 -5.90 -8.23
N CYS A 53 -0.77 -6.14 -9.33
CA CYS A 53 -0.17 -6.61 -10.59
C CYS A 53 0.84 -5.61 -11.14
N TYR A 54 0.46 -4.32 -11.20
CA TYR A 54 1.33 -3.27 -11.70
C TYR A 54 2.54 -3.04 -10.78
N LEU A 55 2.36 -3.11 -9.46
CA LEU A 55 3.47 -3.01 -8.50
C LEU A 55 4.51 -4.12 -8.75
N GLU A 56 4.06 -5.36 -8.88
CA GLU A 56 4.93 -6.52 -9.17
C GLU A 56 5.68 -6.37 -10.51
N GLN A 57 5.04 -5.81 -11.54
CA GLN A 57 5.69 -5.48 -12.80
C GLN A 57 6.70 -4.34 -12.64
N ALA A 58 6.32 -3.26 -11.95
CA ALA A 58 7.16 -2.08 -11.70
C ALA A 58 8.45 -2.44 -10.96
N MET A 59 8.37 -3.35 -9.99
CA MET A 59 9.53 -3.84 -9.24
C MET A 59 10.55 -4.56 -10.13
N LYS A 60 10.12 -5.21 -11.21
CA LYS A 60 10.99 -5.93 -12.16
C LYS A 60 11.50 -5.06 -13.29
N ALA A 61 10.72 -4.06 -13.71
CA ALA A 61 11.09 -3.12 -14.75
C ALA A 61 12.22 -2.16 -14.31
N LYS A 62 12.80 -1.45 -15.29
CA LYS A 62 13.88 -0.48 -15.08
C LYS A 62 13.60 0.83 -15.82
N GLY A 63 14.15 1.92 -15.29
CA GLY A 63 14.03 3.26 -15.91
C GLY A 63 12.57 3.70 -16.04
N LYS A 64 12.26 4.40 -17.15
CA LYS A 64 10.95 5.03 -17.37
C LYS A 64 9.77 4.05 -17.35
N GLU A 65 9.98 2.81 -17.80
CA GLU A 65 8.93 1.78 -17.75
C GLU A 65 8.55 1.44 -16.29
N SER A 66 9.56 1.34 -15.41
CA SER A 66 9.34 1.13 -13.97
C SER A 66 8.54 2.28 -13.38
N GLU A 67 8.91 3.52 -13.69
CA GLU A 67 8.22 4.74 -13.23
C GLU A 67 6.75 4.78 -13.69
N GLN A 68 6.48 4.41 -14.94
CA GLN A 68 5.11 4.36 -15.48
C GLN A 68 4.25 3.30 -14.78
N LEU A 69 4.77 2.07 -14.64
CA LEU A 69 4.05 0.97 -13.97
C LEU A 69 3.77 1.31 -12.51
N PHE A 70 4.69 1.98 -11.84
CA PHE A 70 4.52 2.49 -10.49
C PHE A 70 3.41 3.54 -10.40
N GLY A 71 3.29 4.43 -11.39
CA GLY A 71 2.18 5.36 -11.51
C GLY A 71 0.83 4.64 -11.63
N GLN A 72 0.76 3.58 -12.43
CA GLN A 72 -0.45 2.76 -12.57
C GLN A 72 -0.82 2.05 -11.26
N ALA A 73 0.17 1.46 -10.57
CA ALA A 73 -0.05 0.83 -9.27
C ALA A 73 -0.65 1.80 -8.25
N VAL A 74 -0.08 3.01 -8.17
CA VAL A 74 -0.59 4.10 -7.31
C VAL A 74 -2.01 4.50 -7.70
N GLU A 75 -2.29 4.69 -8.99
CA GLU A 75 -3.63 5.10 -9.47
C GLU A 75 -4.71 4.11 -9.04
N HIS A 76 -4.43 2.81 -9.20
CA HIS A 76 -5.34 1.74 -8.79
C HIS A 76 -5.57 1.72 -7.27
N HIS A 77 -4.51 1.79 -6.45
CA HIS A 77 -4.69 1.83 -4.99
C HIS A 77 -5.33 3.14 -4.48
N GLN A 78 -5.17 4.26 -5.20
CA GLN A 78 -5.94 5.47 -4.91
C GLN A 78 -7.42 5.31 -5.23
N GLN A 79 -7.76 4.61 -6.31
CA GLN A 79 -9.14 4.28 -6.63
C GLN A 79 -9.73 3.29 -5.62
N GLN A 80 -8.95 2.29 -5.19
CA GLN A 80 -9.29 1.38 -4.09
C GLN A 80 -9.65 2.18 -2.83
N LEU A 81 -8.78 3.11 -2.42
CA LEU A 81 -9.03 3.96 -1.25
C LEU A 81 -10.34 4.76 -1.36
N ARG A 82 -10.58 5.40 -2.52
CA ARG A 82 -11.82 6.15 -2.77
C ARG A 82 -13.08 5.28 -2.70
N LEU A 83 -12.99 4.03 -3.14
CA LEU A 83 -14.10 3.08 -3.07
C LEU A 83 -14.31 2.58 -1.64
N ALA A 84 -13.22 2.32 -0.91
CA ALA A 84 -13.27 1.94 0.50
C ALA A 84 -14.01 2.97 1.36
N GLU A 85 -13.75 4.27 1.13
CA GLU A 85 -14.42 5.38 1.80
C GLU A 85 -15.94 5.45 1.55
N GLN A 86 -16.44 4.78 0.50
CA GLN A 86 -17.87 4.78 0.12
C GLN A 86 -18.63 3.55 0.63
N LEU A 87 -17.94 2.57 1.24
CA LEU A 87 -18.60 1.37 1.77
C LEU A 87 -19.48 1.72 2.98
N GLU A 88 -20.71 1.20 2.97
CA GLU A 88 -21.71 1.48 4.03
C GLU A 88 -21.36 0.85 5.37
N ASP A 89 -20.75 -0.35 5.35
CA ASP A 89 -20.25 -0.99 6.56
C ASP A 89 -18.97 -0.27 7.00
N LYS A 90 -19.06 0.42 8.14
CA LYS A 90 -17.97 1.25 8.67
C LYS A 90 -16.72 0.44 8.99
N GLN A 91 -16.85 -0.76 9.54
CA GLN A 91 -15.66 -1.55 9.93
C GLN A 91 -15.01 -2.17 8.68
N ASN A 92 -15.81 -2.60 7.71
CA ASN A 92 -15.31 -3.04 6.41
C ASN A 92 -14.62 -1.87 5.65
N SER A 93 -15.25 -0.69 5.64
CA SER A 93 -14.67 0.53 5.08
C SER A 93 -13.32 0.85 5.70
N LEU A 94 -13.20 0.78 7.03
CA LEU A 94 -11.93 1.00 7.72
C LEU A 94 -10.87 -0.02 7.31
N GLN A 95 -11.21 -1.30 7.23
CA GLN A 95 -10.27 -2.33 6.83
C GLN A 95 -9.76 -2.11 5.40
N GLU A 96 -10.66 -1.85 4.45
CA GLU A 96 -10.30 -1.61 3.06
C GLU A 96 -9.47 -0.32 2.88
N GLN A 97 -9.72 0.71 3.70
CA GLN A 97 -8.89 1.91 3.73
C GLN A 97 -7.49 1.61 4.28
N ILE A 98 -7.39 0.82 5.36
CA ILE A 98 -6.10 0.38 5.94
C ILE A 98 -5.27 -0.36 4.89
N ASP A 99 -5.89 -1.31 4.18
CA ASP A 99 -5.24 -2.09 3.13
C ASP A 99 -4.77 -1.18 1.99
N ALA A 100 -5.62 -0.29 1.48
CA ALA A 100 -5.26 0.66 0.42
C ALA A 100 -4.10 1.60 0.84
N GLN A 101 -4.13 2.11 2.07
CA GLN A 101 -3.06 2.95 2.62
C GLN A 101 -1.74 2.18 2.72
N SER A 102 -1.77 0.94 3.20
CA SER A 102 -0.60 0.05 3.28
C SER A 102 0.04 -0.14 1.90
N TRP A 103 -0.76 -0.45 0.87
CA TRP A 103 -0.26 -0.65 -0.50
C TRP A 103 0.24 0.63 -1.16
N LEU A 104 -0.41 1.77 -0.92
CA LEU A 104 0.11 3.08 -1.38
C LEU A 104 1.46 3.38 -0.73
N GLY A 105 1.58 3.16 0.58
CA GLY A 105 2.83 3.29 1.32
C GLY A 105 3.92 2.39 0.74
N HIS A 106 3.59 1.13 0.43
CA HIS A 106 4.51 0.18 -0.18
C HIS A 106 4.94 0.60 -1.59
N CYS A 107 4.02 1.05 -2.45
CA CYS A 107 4.33 1.56 -3.78
C CYS A 107 5.36 2.70 -3.72
N TYR A 108 5.14 3.70 -2.86
CA TYR A 108 6.08 4.82 -2.72
C TYR A 108 7.41 4.43 -2.11
N LEU A 109 7.42 3.48 -1.16
CA LEU A 109 8.66 2.95 -0.61
C LEU A 109 9.50 2.28 -1.69
N GLU A 110 8.92 1.38 -2.48
CA GLU A 110 9.65 0.69 -3.56
C GLU A 110 10.14 1.66 -4.64
N GLN A 111 9.34 2.67 -4.99
CA GLN A 111 9.77 3.78 -5.85
C GLN A 111 10.95 4.53 -5.24
N ALA A 112 10.86 4.91 -3.96
CA ALA A 112 11.90 5.66 -3.25
C ALA A 112 13.23 4.90 -3.23
N LEU A 113 13.17 3.57 -3.06
CA LEU A 113 14.36 2.71 -3.06
C LEU A 113 15.06 2.70 -4.44
N LYS A 114 14.31 2.82 -5.54
CA LYS A 114 14.85 2.88 -6.90
C LYS A 114 15.26 4.30 -7.35
N ALA A 115 14.61 5.33 -6.83
CA ALA A 115 14.88 6.73 -7.17
C ALA A 115 16.24 7.22 -6.63
N LYS A 116 16.67 8.43 -7.01
CA LYS A 116 17.91 9.05 -6.50
C LYS A 116 17.66 10.44 -5.93
N ASP A 117 18.57 10.87 -5.07
CA ASP A 117 18.66 12.24 -4.57
C ASP A 117 17.31 12.77 -4.04
N LYS A 118 16.89 13.95 -4.49
CA LYS A 118 15.69 14.66 -4.00
C LYS A 118 14.38 13.92 -4.29
N GLU A 119 14.32 13.18 -5.39
CA GLU A 119 13.13 12.40 -5.74
C GLU A 119 12.90 11.28 -4.72
N ALA A 120 13.97 10.57 -4.33
CA ALA A 120 13.89 9.55 -3.30
C ALA A 120 13.40 10.11 -1.96
N GLU A 121 13.86 11.31 -1.57
CA GLU A 121 13.41 11.98 -0.35
C GLU A 121 11.91 12.29 -0.37
N GLN A 122 11.40 12.81 -1.49
CA GLN A 122 9.96 13.08 -1.64
C GLN A 122 9.13 11.80 -1.58
N LEU A 123 9.58 10.74 -2.25
CA LEU A 123 8.88 9.45 -2.26
C LEU A 123 8.88 8.79 -0.87
N PHE A 124 9.96 8.87 -0.11
CA PHE A 124 9.97 8.43 1.28
C PHE A 124 8.98 9.22 2.14
N GLY A 125 8.86 10.55 1.93
CA GLY A 125 7.86 11.37 2.59
C GLY A 125 6.43 10.86 2.34
N ARG A 126 6.10 10.57 1.07
CA ARG A 126 4.79 10.01 0.70
C ARG A 126 4.55 8.63 1.32
N ALA A 127 5.57 7.76 1.35
CA ALA A 127 5.46 6.47 2.01
C ALA A 127 5.15 6.62 3.50
N VAL A 128 5.84 7.53 4.20
CA VAL A 128 5.56 7.85 5.61
C VAL A 128 4.14 8.35 5.81
N GLU A 129 3.65 9.27 4.96
CA GLU A 129 2.29 9.80 5.05
C GLU A 129 1.24 8.67 5.02
N HIS A 130 1.35 7.75 4.06
CA HIS A 130 0.41 6.65 3.91
C HIS A 130 0.45 5.66 5.09
N TYR A 131 1.64 5.26 5.57
CA TYR A 131 1.73 4.38 6.75
C TYR A 131 1.30 5.08 8.05
N GLN A 132 1.43 6.41 8.16
CA GLN A 132 0.84 7.15 9.27
C GLN A 132 -0.69 7.15 9.23
N GLN A 133 -1.29 7.26 8.03
CA GLN A 133 -2.74 7.13 7.87
C GLN A 133 -3.20 5.71 8.21
N GLN A 134 -2.50 4.67 7.75
CA GLN A 134 -2.78 3.28 8.14
C GLN A 134 -2.76 3.13 9.66
N LEU A 135 -1.72 3.64 10.33
CA LEU A 135 -1.61 3.59 11.80
C LEU A 135 -2.80 4.28 12.50
N SER A 136 -3.24 5.43 11.99
CA SER A 136 -4.36 6.18 12.54
C SER A 136 -5.71 5.49 12.33
N LEU A 137 -5.89 4.81 11.20
CA LEU A 137 -7.12 4.05 10.88
C LEU A 137 -7.17 2.76 11.70
N ALA A 138 -6.04 2.07 11.85
CA ALA A 138 -5.92 0.85 12.63
C ALA A 138 -6.35 1.05 14.09
N GLY A 139 -6.07 2.21 14.68
CA GLY A 139 -6.52 2.57 16.04
C GLY A 139 -8.05 2.74 16.19
N GLN A 140 -8.80 2.78 15.09
CA GLN A 140 -10.26 2.94 15.06
C GLN A 140 -11.01 1.61 14.86
N LEU A 141 -10.29 0.51 14.59
CA LEU A 141 -10.87 -0.82 14.46
C LEU A 141 -11.44 -1.30 15.81
N GLU A 142 -12.65 -1.86 15.78
CA GLU A 142 -13.32 -2.39 16.98
C GLU A 142 -12.72 -3.73 17.43
N ASP A 143 -12.27 -4.55 16.48
CA ASP A 143 -11.51 -5.76 16.79
C ASP A 143 -10.12 -5.37 17.29
N LYS A 144 -9.91 -5.53 18.59
CA LYS A 144 -8.66 -5.18 19.27
C LYS A 144 -7.46 -5.97 18.76
N GLN A 145 -7.65 -7.24 18.42
CA GLN A 145 -6.56 -8.08 17.92
C GLN A 145 -6.13 -7.60 16.54
N ASN A 146 -7.11 -7.35 15.66
CA ASN A 146 -6.85 -6.84 14.32
C ASN A 146 -6.25 -5.42 14.37
N SER A 147 -6.79 -4.55 15.22
CA SER A 147 -6.25 -3.21 15.48
C SER A 147 -4.77 -3.25 15.86
N LEU A 148 -4.40 -4.10 16.84
CA LEU A 148 -3.01 -4.24 17.28
C LEU A 148 -2.10 -4.76 16.17
N GLN A 149 -2.58 -5.71 15.38
CA GLN A 149 -1.84 -6.26 14.25
C GLN A 149 -1.54 -5.19 13.20
N GLU A 150 -2.56 -4.45 12.76
CA GLU A 150 -2.41 -3.38 11.76
C GLU A 150 -1.53 -2.22 12.26
N GLN A 151 -1.69 -1.84 13.53
CA GLN A 151 -0.79 -0.85 14.15
C GLN A 151 0.66 -1.32 14.17
N PHE A 152 0.91 -2.58 14.52
CA PHE A 152 2.26 -3.16 14.51
C PHE A 152 2.86 -3.14 13.09
N TYR A 153 2.10 -3.54 12.08
CA TYR A 153 2.55 -3.49 10.68
C TYR A 153 2.91 -2.07 10.23
N ALA A 154 2.02 -1.11 10.48
CA ALA A 154 2.27 0.28 10.12
C ALA A 154 3.51 0.85 10.85
N GLN A 155 3.67 0.56 12.14
CA GLN A 155 4.85 0.97 12.92
C GLN A 155 6.13 0.34 12.38
N PHE A 156 6.12 -0.96 12.08
CA PHE A 156 7.27 -1.65 11.50
C PHE A 156 7.71 -0.98 10.19
N TRP A 157 6.76 -0.71 9.28
CA TRP A 157 7.07 -0.06 8.00
C TRP A 157 7.56 1.37 8.16
N LEU A 158 6.99 2.15 9.09
CA LEU A 158 7.48 3.50 9.40
C LEU A 158 8.94 3.46 9.87
N GLY A 159 9.27 2.57 10.81
CA GLY A 159 10.65 2.37 11.26
C GLY A 159 11.58 1.97 10.12
N TYR A 160 11.14 1.03 9.28
CA TYR A 160 11.90 0.57 8.12
C TYR A 160 12.15 1.68 7.10
N ILE A 161 11.16 2.52 6.82
CA ILE A 161 11.29 3.65 5.90
C ILE A 161 12.35 4.63 6.40
N TYR A 162 12.29 5.05 7.66
CA TYR A 162 13.27 5.97 8.22
C TYR A 162 14.70 5.40 8.18
N LEU A 163 14.86 4.10 8.45
CA LEU A 163 16.15 3.43 8.32
C LEU A 163 16.66 3.41 6.87
N LYS A 164 15.78 3.11 5.90
CA LYS A 164 16.16 3.13 4.48
C LYS A 164 16.48 4.52 3.97
N GLN A 165 15.76 5.53 4.44
CA GLN A 165 16.06 6.93 4.13
C GLN A 165 17.42 7.33 4.68
N ALA A 166 17.75 6.94 5.93
CA ALA A 166 19.04 7.23 6.55
C ALA A 166 20.20 6.60 5.77
N VAL A 167 20.08 5.32 5.40
CA VAL A 167 21.09 4.59 4.61
C VAL A 167 21.33 5.22 3.23
N LYS A 168 20.34 5.94 2.68
CA LYS A 168 20.45 6.56 1.36
C LYS A 168 21.20 7.90 1.38
N ILE A 169 21.41 8.49 2.56
CA ILE A 169 22.18 9.71 2.74
C ILE A 169 23.68 9.38 2.63
N LYS A 170 24.40 10.08 1.75
CA LYS A 170 25.84 9.84 1.51
C LYS A 170 26.72 10.28 2.68
N ASP A 171 26.33 11.33 3.39
CA ASP A 171 27.03 11.83 4.57
C ASP A 171 26.48 11.18 5.83
N GLU A 172 27.12 10.09 6.27
CA GLU A 172 26.74 9.30 7.45
C GLU A 172 26.73 10.13 8.75
N ASN A 173 27.52 11.21 8.81
CA ASN A 173 27.62 12.07 10.00
C ASN A 173 26.63 13.24 9.97
N SER A 174 25.80 13.35 8.93
CA SER A 174 24.77 14.37 8.82
C SER A 174 23.83 14.31 10.02
N SER A 175 23.43 15.48 10.53
CA SER A 175 22.38 15.58 11.55
C SER A 175 21.08 14.91 11.11
N LYS A 176 20.84 14.85 9.79
CA LYS A 176 19.66 14.20 9.23
C LYS A 176 19.67 12.68 9.41
N VAL A 177 20.83 12.03 9.31
CA VAL A 177 20.95 10.58 9.55
C VAL A 177 20.57 10.28 10.99
N LYS A 178 21.09 11.05 11.95
CA LYS A 178 20.77 10.91 13.38
C LYS A 178 19.28 11.07 13.66
N GLU A 179 18.66 12.12 13.09
CA GLU A 179 17.22 12.36 13.22
C GLU A 179 16.39 11.17 12.70
N LEU A 180 16.76 10.62 11.55
CA LEU A 180 16.06 9.49 10.94
C LEU A 180 16.25 8.20 11.74
N THR A 181 17.45 7.92 12.24
CA THR A 181 17.70 6.75 13.10
C THR A 181 16.93 6.84 14.42
N GLU A 182 16.90 8.02 15.05
CA GLU A 182 16.10 8.24 16.27
C GLU A 182 14.60 8.06 16.01
N LYS A 183 14.10 8.49 14.85
CA LYS A 183 12.72 8.22 14.43
C LYS A 183 12.48 6.73 14.23
N ALA A 184 13.38 6.03 13.55
CA ALA A 184 13.26 4.58 13.35
C ALA A 184 13.19 3.82 14.69
N ASP A 185 14.08 4.16 15.62
CA ASP A 185 14.11 3.57 16.96
C ASP A 185 12.77 3.77 17.69
N LYS A 186 12.18 4.96 17.63
CA LYS A 186 10.87 5.21 18.26
C LYS A 186 9.81 4.22 17.78
N TYR A 187 9.77 3.90 16.49
CA TYR A 187 8.80 2.95 15.94
C TYR A 187 9.11 1.48 16.27
N PHE A 188 10.39 1.10 16.35
CA PHE A 188 10.76 -0.28 16.70
C PHE A 188 10.64 -0.58 18.20
N TYR A 189 10.84 0.40 19.06
CA TYR A 189 10.75 0.23 20.52
C TYR A 189 9.35 0.46 21.09
N PHE A 190 8.43 1.15 20.39
CA PHE A 190 7.07 1.42 20.90
C PHE A 190 6.20 0.18 21.19
N PRO A 191 6.28 -0.95 20.46
CA PRO A 191 5.51 -2.16 20.77
C PRO A 191 5.76 -2.71 22.18
N SER A 192 6.90 -2.37 22.79
CA SER A 192 7.29 -2.88 24.11
C SER A 192 6.66 -2.14 25.32
N ILE A 193 5.97 -1.02 25.09
CA ILE A 193 5.35 -0.20 26.15
C ILE A 193 3.85 -0.47 26.27
N ILE A 194 3.15 -0.80 25.17
CA ILE A 194 1.69 -1.04 25.19
C ILE A 194 1.34 -2.42 25.80
N CYS A 195 2.24 -3.40 25.73
CA CYS A 195 2.05 -4.72 26.37
C CYS A 195 2.34 -4.75 27.89
N ARG A 196 2.50 -3.60 28.56
CA ARG A 196 2.79 -3.53 30.01
C ARG A 196 1.61 -3.14 30.92
N ASN A 197 0.39 -3.03 30.40
CA ASN A 197 -0.79 -2.74 31.22
C ASN A 197 -1.76 -3.92 31.27
#